data_AF-A0A7S3FKN6-F1
#
_entry.id   AF-A0A7S3FKN6-F1
#
_cell.length_a   1.000
_cell.length_b   1.000
_cell.length_c   1.000
_cell.angle_alpha   90.00
_cell.angle_beta   90.00
_cell.angle_gamma   90.00
#
_symmetry.space_group_name_H-M   'P 1'
#
loop_
_entity.id
_entity.type
_entity.pdbx_description
1 polymer ?
#
loop_
_entity_poly.entity_id
_entity_poly.type
_entity_poly.pdbx_seq_one_letter_code
_entity_poly.pdbx_strand_id
1 'polypeptide(L)'
;VTKATPVVKSTADSLLTFLTTTSPDTLAAGAAAAVGAYYLLPPVLGALATLTRGYAGELRATDLLDLLINKKCVVVDIRSDAVRVSAGEPDLPGPARGKLLHWPVQKISRKERGQVSDPDGIEAETTGLQIANLKRLKKGNTVVIMDEGNSRVAGIIARRLAKEGYGNTYILKGGFGEWKRASLKTREVTKVFVEAVAAPQLTISGKGPRGFLE
;
A
#
# COMPACT_ATOMS: atom_id res chain seq x y z
N VAL A 1 -41.46 34.79 -37.83
CA VAL A 1 -40.83 34.07 -36.70
C VAL A 1 -39.35 34.44 -36.67
N THR A 2 -38.95 35.36 -35.80
CA THR A 2 -37.54 35.75 -35.63
C THR A 2 -36.88 34.77 -34.65
N LYS A 3 -35.86 34.04 -35.10
CA LYS A 3 -35.09 33.10 -34.27
C LYS A 3 -34.05 33.88 -33.47
N ALA A 4 -34.18 33.90 -32.15
CA ALA A 4 -33.13 34.40 -31.25
C ALA A 4 -32.00 33.36 -31.17
N THR A 5 -30.77 33.79 -31.49
CA THR A 5 -29.55 33.01 -31.29
C THR A 5 -28.98 33.37 -29.91
N PRO A 6 -28.68 32.41 -29.02
CA PRO A 6 -28.08 32.74 -27.73
C PRO A 6 -26.62 33.15 -27.93
N VAL A 7 -26.30 34.40 -27.58
CA VAL A 7 -24.91 34.87 -27.51
C VAL A 7 -24.24 34.19 -26.32
N VAL A 8 -23.40 33.19 -26.60
CA VAL A 8 -22.55 32.57 -25.59
C VAL A 8 -21.42 33.55 -25.29
N LYS A 9 -21.56 34.35 -24.22
CA LYS A 9 -20.47 35.23 -23.76
C LYS A 9 -19.31 34.39 -23.24
N SER A 10 -18.12 34.68 -23.74
CA SER A 10 -16.89 34.04 -23.27
C SER A 10 -16.65 34.34 -21.78
N THR A 11 -15.98 33.44 -21.09
CA THR A 11 -15.51 33.67 -19.71
C THR A 11 -14.63 34.91 -19.63
N ALA A 12 -13.88 35.22 -20.70
CA ALA A 12 -13.08 36.45 -20.80
C ALA A 12 -13.94 37.72 -20.86
N ASP A 13 -15.02 37.71 -21.64
CA ASP A 13 -15.94 38.86 -21.76
C ASP A 13 -16.71 39.11 -20.46
N SER A 14 -17.06 38.03 -19.76
CA SER A 14 -17.73 38.09 -18.47
C SER A 14 -16.80 38.65 -17.38
N LEU A 15 -15.51 38.30 -17.42
CA LEU A 15 -14.50 38.86 -16.53
C LEU A 15 -14.19 40.32 -16.85
N LEU A 16 -14.08 40.68 -18.14
CA LEU A 16 -13.89 42.08 -18.55
C LEU A 16 -15.06 42.95 -18.15
N THR A 17 -16.29 42.49 -18.39
CA THR A 17 -17.51 43.19 -17.97
C THR A 17 -17.52 43.32 -16.44
N PHE A 18 -17.19 42.25 -15.70
CA PHE A 18 -17.12 42.29 -14.24
C PHE A 18 -16.06 43.28 -13.73
N LEU A 19 -14.84 43.28 -14.27
CA LEU A 19 -13.77 44.19 -13.85
C LEU A 19 -14.08 45.66 -14.17
N THR A 20 -14.89 45.93 -15.20
CA THR A 20 -15.16 47.30 -15.69
C THR A 20 -16.49 47.88 -15.21
N THR A 21 -17.48 47.04 -14.86
CA THR A 21 -18.83 47.51 -14.48
C THR A 21 -19.19 47.29 -13.01
N THR A 22 -18.33 46.60 -12.25
CA THR A 22 -18.57 46.31 -10.84
C THR A 22 -18.09 47.44 -9.94
N SER A 23 -18.85 47.73 -8.88
CA SER A 23 -18.48 48.75 -7.89
C SER A 23 -17.17 48.44 -7.17
N PRO A 24 -16.41 49.47 -6.72
CA PRO A 24 -15.13 49.28 -6.04
C PRO A 24 -15.18 48.35 -4.82
N ASP A 25 -16.26 48.43 -4.02
CA ASP A 25 -16.41 47.64 -2.79
C ASP A 25 -16.57 46.13 -3.06
N THR A 26 -17.34 45.79 -4.09
CA THR A 26 -17.55 44.39 -4.52
C THR A 26 -16.32 43.84 -5.25
N LEU A 27 -15.56 44.68 -5.95
CA LEU A 27 -14.27 44.29 -6.53
C LEU A 27 -13.22 44.02 -5.44
N ALA A 28 -13.15 44.87 -4.41
CA ALA A 28 -12.27 44.67 -3.26
C ALA A 28 -12.63 43.40 -2.47
N ALA A 29 -13.92 43.17 -2.21
CA ALA A 29 -14.39 41.93 -1.59
C ALA A 29 -14.07 40.70 -2.44
N GLY A 30 -14.26 40.79 -3.77
CA GLY A 30 -13.91 39.73 -4.71
C GLY A 30 -12.40 39.42 -4.75
N ALA A 31 -11.56 40.45 -4.73
CA ALA A 31 -10.10 40.29 -4.67
C ALA A 31 -9.67 39.63 -3.35
N ALA A 32 -10.23 40.05 -2.21
CA ALA A 32 -9.97 39.44 -0.92
C ALA A 32 -10.39 37.96 -0.88
N ALA A 33 -11.56 37.64 -1.44
CA ALA A 33 -12.04 36.26 -1.56
C ALA A 33 -11.13 35.42 -2.47
N ALA A 34 -10.66 35.96 -3.59
CA ALA A 34 -9.74 35.27 -4.49
C ALA A 34 -8.38 34.97 -3.83
N VAL A 35 -7.84 35.93 -3.08
CA VAL A 35 -6.61 35.75 -2.29
C VAL A 35 -6.83 34.69 -1.20
N GLY A 36 -7.96 34.76 -0.47
CA GLY A 36 -8.33 33.75 0.53
C GLY A 36 -8.46 32.35 -0.08
N ALA A 37 -9.14 32.23 -1.21
CA ALA A 37 -9.24 30.99 -1.95
C ALA A 37 -7.86 30.48 -2.40
N TYR A 38 -6.98 31.34 -2.93
CA TYR A 38 -5.64 30.96 -3.37
C TYR A 38 -4.78 30.36 -2.24
N TYR A 39 -4.89 30.88 -1.02
CA TYR A 39 -4.17 30.34 0.14
C TYR A 39 -4.81 29.06 0.71
N LEU A 40 -6.13 28.94 0.64
CA LEU A 40 -6.86 27.77 1.16
C LEU A 40 -6.94 26.61 0.15
N LEU A 41 -6.84 26.88 -1.15
CA LEU A 41 -6.98 25.86 -2.20
C LEU A 41 -5.92 24.77 -2.07
N PRO A 42 -4.60 25.07 -1.94
CA PRO A 42 -3.58 24.03 -1.88
C PRO A 42 -3.75 23.05 -0.70
N PRO A 43 -3.95 23.48 0.56
CA PRO A 43 -4.13 22.54 1.67
C PRO A 43 -5.47 21.77 1.59
N VAL A 44 -6.55 22.40 1.13
CA VAL A 44 -7.86 21.73 0.99
C VAL A 44 -7.84 20.68 -0.11
N LEU A 45 -7.26 20.99 -1.28
CA LEU A 45 -7.07 20.01 -2.35
C LEU A 45 -6.12 18.89 -1.92
N GLY A 46 -5.07 19.20 -1.15
CA GLY A 46 -4.17 18.21 -0.57
C GLY A 46 -4.92 17.22 0.34
N ALA A 47 -5.77 17.73 1.25
CA ALA A 47 -6.60 16.90 2.12
C ALA A 47 -7.57 16.02 1.31
N LEU A 48 -8.27 16.58 0.32
CA LEU A 48 -9.17 15.82 -0.54
C LEU A 48 -8.42 14.78 -1.41
N ALA A 49 -7.21 15.07 -1.86
CA ALA A 49 -6.38 14.13 -2.62
C ALA A 49 -5.92 12.93 -1.77
N THR A 50 -5.86 13.06 -0.43
CA THR A 50 -5.61 11.89 0.42
C THR A 50 -6.78 10.90 0.43
N LEU A 51 -8.01 11.38 0.24
CA LEU A 51 -9.19 10.52 0.14
C LEU A 51 -9.16 9.68 -1.14
N THR A 52 -8.63 10.22 -2.24
CA THR A 52 -8.54 9.49 -3.52
C THR A 52 -7.40 8.47 -3.57
N ARG A 53 -6.36 8.64 -2.74
CA ARG A 53 -5.23 7.70 -2.63
C ARG A 53 -5.64 6.36 -2.00
N GLY A 54 -6.60 6.40 -1.07
CA GLY A 54 -7.16 5.21 -0.42
C GLY A 54 -6.25 4.56 0.63
N TYR A 55 -5.19 5.23 1.11
CA TYR A 55 -4.37 4.85 2.27
C TYR A 55 -3.65 6.10 2.83
N ALA A 56 -3.06 6.02 4.03
CA ALA A 56 -2.61 7.21 4.79
C ALA A 56 -1.44 7.96 4.15
N GLY A 57 -0.62 7.30 3.33
CA GLY A 57 0.47 7.93 2.57
C GLY A 57 1.78 7.14 2.64
N GLU A 58 2.87 7.85 2.38
CA GLU A 58 4.22 7.28 2.42
C GLU A 58 5.01 7.80 3.62
N LEU A 59 5.89 6.98 4.18
CA LEU A 59 6.78 7.31 5.30
C LEU A 59 8.25 7.20 4.87
N ARG A 60 9.10 8.09 5.38
CA ARG A 60 10.55 7.95 5.21
C ARG A 60 11.09 6.89 6.18
N ALA A 61 12.23 6.29 5.85
CA ALA A 61 12.85 5.25 6.68
C ALA A 61 13.19 5.73 8.11
N THR A 62 13.63 6.98 8.25
CA THR A 62 13.91 7.60 9.56
C THR A 62 12.64 7.77 10.39
N ASP A 63 11.58 8.32 9.79
CA ASP A 63 10.30 8.54 10.46
C ASP A 63 9.66 7.19 10.86
N LEU A 64 9.84 6.16 10.03
CA LEU A 64 9.40 4.80 10.34
C LEU A 64 10.12 4.25 11.58
N LEU A 65 11.44 4.43 11.69
CA LEU A 65 12.20 3.98 12.85
C LEU A 65 11.69 4.66 14.14
N ASP A 66 11.44 5.96 14.10
CA ASP A 66 10.90 6.70 15.23
C ASP A 66 9.50 6.20 15.64
N LEU A 67 8.64 5.91 14.65
CA LEU A 67 7.33 5.30 14.89
C LEU A 67 7.44 3.89 15.48
N LEU A 68 8.43 3.12 15.04
CA LEU A 68 8.67 1.77 15.54
C LEU A 68 9.15 1.76 16.99
N ILE A 69 9.91 2.76 17.41
CA ILE A 69 10.38 2.88 18.80
C ILE A 69 9.26 3.41 19.69
N ASN A 70 8.62 4.52 19.28
CA ASN A 70 7.76 5.31 20.16
C ASN A 70 6.27 4.95 20.09
N LYS A 71 5.80 4.31 19.01
CA LYS A 71 4.37 4.02 18.80
C LYS A 71 4.09 2.53 18.56
N LYS A 72 2.80 2.19 18.58
CA LYS A 72 2.28 0.87 18.18
C LYS A 72 2.27 0.78 16.65
N CYS A 73 3.43 0.47 16.10
CA CYS A 73 3.65 0.30 14.67
C CYS A 73 4.01 -1.15 14.35
N VAL A 74 3.56 -1.67 13.20
CA VAL A 74 3.97 -2.98 12.67
C VAL A 74 4.41 -2.76 11.22
N VAL A 75 5.60 -3.26 10.87
CA VAL A 75 6.07 -3.28 9.47
C VAL A 75 5.76 -4.65 8.89
N VAL A 76 5.16 -4.68 7.71
CA VAL A 76 4.95 -5.88 6.91
C VAL A 76 5.89 -5.82 5.72
N ASP A 77 6.93 -6.66 5.74
CA ASP A 77 7.83 -6.90 4.62
C ASP A 77 7.14 -7.85 3.63
N ILE A 78 6.83 -7.34 2.45
CA ILE A 78 6.15 -8.10 1.38
C ILE A 78 7.11 -8.65 0.32
N ARG A 79 8.43 -8.45 0.52
CA ARG A 79 9.44 -8.95 -0.40
C ARG A 79 9.43 -10.48 -0.43
N SER A 80 9.86 -11.06 -1.55
CA SER A 80 10.04 -12.52 -1.62
C SER A 80 11.15 -12.99 -0.68
N ASP A 81 11.08 -14.25 -0.22
CA ASP A 81 12.15 -14.84 0.60
C ASP A 81 13.51 -14.81 -0.09
N ALA A 82 13.56 -15.00 -1.42
CA ALA A 82 14.80 -14.93 -2.18
C ALA A 82 15.47 -13.55 -2.06
N VAL A 83 14.69 -12.47 -2.20
CA VAL A 83 15.18 -11.09 -2.07
C VAL A 83 15.56 -10.80 -0.63
N ARG A 84 14.81 -11.30 0.35
CA ARG A 84 15.11 -11.09 1.76
C ARG A 84 16.41 -11.79 2.20
N VAL A 85 16.68 -12.98 1.67
CA VAL A 85 17.93 -13.72 1.93
C VAL A 85 19.12 -13.02 1.30
N SER A 86 19.02 -12.50 0.08
CA SER A 86 20.14 -11.84 -0.60
C SER A 86 20.40 -10.41 -0.14
N ALA A 87 19.34 -9.64 0.12
CA ALA A 87 19.45 -8.23 0.50
C ALA A 87 19.50 -8.00 2.02
N GLY A 88 19.10 -8.99 2.81
CA GLY A 88 18.92 -8.88 4.26
C GLY A 88 17.57 -8.29 4.65
N GLU A 89 17.41 -8.07 5.95
CA GLU A 89 16.23 -7.46 6.57
C GLU A 89 16.60 -6.34 7.55
N PRO A 90 15.67 -5.42 7.86
CA PRO A 90 15.89 -4.40 8.87
C PRO A 90 16.26 -4.99 10.23
N ASP A 91 17.35 -4.51 10.83
CA ASP A 91 17.67 -4.82 12.22
C ASP A 91 17.06 -3.73 13.13
N LEU A 92 15.96 -4.08 13.79
CA LEU A 92 15.19 -3.16 14.60
C LEU A 92 15.71 -3.14 16.05
N PRO A 93 15.95 -1.97 16.67
CA PRO A 93 16.48 -1.90 18.03
C PRO A 93 15.40 -2.07 19.11
N GLY A 94 15.81 -2.57 20.29
CA GLY A 94 15.03 -2.54 21.52
C GLY A 94 13.57 -2.98 21.38
N PRO A 95 12.58 -2.12 21.70
CA PRO A 95 11.15 -2.48 21.66
C PRO A 95 10.61 -2.70 20.24
N ALA A 96 11.39 -2.39 19.20
CA ALA A 96 11.00 -2.60 17.81
C ALA A 96 11.37 -4.00 17.26
N ARG A 97 12.20 -4.78 17.96
CA ARG A 97 12.71 -6.10 17.50
C ARG A 97 11.63 -7.08 17.02
N GLY A 98 10.43 -7.04 17.59
CA GLY A 98 9.31 -7.93 17.25
C GLY A 98 8.28 -7.34 16.28
N LYS A 99 8.50 -6.12 15.76
CA LYS A 99 7.50 -5.37 14.98
C LYS A 99 7.61 -5.62 13.47
N LEU A 100 8.64 -6.32 13.01
CA LEU A 100 8.81 -6.72 11.60
C LEU A 100 8.09 -8.04 11.31
N LEU A 101 7.15 -8.05 10.38
CA LEU A 101 6.41 -9.22 9.91
C LEU A 101 6.80 -9.51 8.48
N HIS A 102 7.26 -10.70 8.20
CA HIS A 102 7.51 -11.14 6.83
C HIS A 102 6.26 -11.83 6.29
N TRP A 103 5.71 -11.31 5.19
CA TRP A 103 4.57 -11.90 4.48
C TRP A 103 4.70 -11.66 2.97
N PRO A 104 5.36 -12.57 2.23
CA PRO A 104 5.62 -12.39 0.81
C PRO A 104 4.33 -12.45 -0.01
N VAL A 105 4.32 -11.69 -1.11
CA VAL A 105 3.21 -11.73 -2.08
C VAL A 105 3.13 -13.13 -2.70
N GLN A 106 1.97 -13.76 -2.57
CA GLN A 106 1.71 -15.09 -3.11
C GLN A 106 1.45 -14.98 -4.60
N LYS A 107 2.30 -15.60 -5.42
CA LYS A 107 2.14 -15.62 -6.88
C LYS A 107 1.23 -16.77 -7.30
N ILE A 108 0.27 -16.49 -8.19
CA ILE A 108 -0.58 -17.55 -8.76
C ILE A 108 0.18 -18.32 -9.85
N SER A 109 -0.31 -19.50 -10.22
CA SER A 109 0.41 -20.35 -11.18
C SER A 109 0.50 -19.68 -12.56
N ARG A 110 1.53 -20.02 -13.34
CA ARG A 110 1.76 -19.43 -14.68
C ARG A 110 0.53 -19.58 -15.60
N LYS A 111 -0.21 -20.68 -15.47
CA LYS A 111 -1.42 -20.96 -16.25
C LYS A 111 -2.56 -20.00 -15.88
N GLU A 112 -2.78 -19.77 -14.59
CA GLU A 112 -3.81 -18.85 -14.09
C GLU A 112 -3.45 -17.39 -14.40
N ARG A 113 -2.17 -17.03 -14.33
CA ARG A 113 -1.71 -15.68 -14.74
C ARG A 113 -2.05 -15.35 -16.19
N GLY A 114 -2.06 -16.34 -17.08
CA GLY A 114 -2.45 -16.17 -18.48
C GLY A 114 -3.96 -16.02 -18.70
N GLN A 115 -4.78 -16.31 -17.69
CA GLN A 115 -6.24 -16.21 -17.75
C GLN A 115 -6.79 -14.91 -17.16
N VAL A 116 -5.92 -14.09 -16.56
CA VAL A 116 -6.29 -12.90 -15.79
C VAL A 116 -5.66 -11.65 -16.44
N SER A 117 -6.42 -10.56 -16.51
CA SER A 117 -5.96 -9.30 -17.10
C SER A 117 -4.92 -8.54 -16.26
N ASP A 118 -4.99 -8.59 -14.93
CA ASP A 118 -4.00 -8.00 -14.00
C ASP A 118 -3.63 -9.01 -12.89
N PRO A 119 -2.73 -9.97 -13.17
CA PRO A 119 -2.36 -10.99 -12.19
C PRO A 119 -1.70 -10.40 -10.94
N ASP A 120 -0.82 -9.41 -11.08
CA ASP A 120 -0.15 -8.75 -9.95
C ASP A 120 -1.16 -8.06 -9.02
N GLY A 121 -2.22 -7.46 -9.59
CA GLY A 121 -3.27 -6.82 -8.81
C GLY A 121 -4.08 -7.80 -7.97
N ILE A 122 -4.44 -8.95 -8.55
CA ILE A 122 -5.16 -10.01 -7.81
C ILE A 122 -4.27 -10.64 -6.74
N GLU A 123 -3.01 -10.92 -7.05
CA GLU A 123 -2.02 -11.43 -6.10
C GLU A 123 -1.87 -10.45 -4.91
N ALA A 124 -1.79 -9.15 -5.19
CA ALA A 124 -1.70 -8.09 -4.19
C ALA A 124 -2.97 -7.96 -3.34
N GLU A 125 -4.16 -7.95 -3.93
CA GLU A 125 -5.44 -7.89 -3.21
C GLU A 125 -5.63 -9.11 -2.29
N THR A 126 -5.31 -10.30 -2.79
CA THR A 126 -5.37 -11.55 -2.02
C THR A 126 -4.39 -11.52 -0.86
N THR A 127 -3.15 -11.08 -1.11
CA THR A 127 -2.13 -10.92 -0.07
C THR A 127 -2.56 -9.89 0.98
N GLY A 128 -3.15 -8.76 0.56
CA GLY A 128 -3.68 -7.75 1.47
C GLY A 128 -4.78 -8.28 2.38
N LEU A 129 -5.68 -9.12 1.86
CA LEU A 129 -6.71 -9.78 2.66
C LEU A 129 -6.14 -10.79 3.66
N GLN A 130 -5.10 -11.53 3.27
CA GLN A 130 -4.38 -12.42 4.19
C GLN A 130 -3.72 -11.62 5.32
N ILE A 131 -3.02 -10.53 4.98
CA ILE A 131 -2.38 -9.62 5.95
C ILE A 131 -3.43 -9.05 6.91
N ALA A 132 -4.59 -8.61 6.42
CA ALA A 132 -5.67 -8.04 7.23
C ALA A 132 -6.15 -8.99 8.35
N ASN A 133 -6.03 -10.30 8.13
CA ASN A 133 -6.46 -11.35 9.06
C ASN A 133 -5.36 -11.86 10.01
N LEU A 134 -4.15 -11.31 9.95
CA LEU A 134 -3.07 -11.73 10.85
C LEU A 134 -3.35 -11.22 12.27
N LYS A 135 -3.34 -12.12 13.26
CA LYS A 135 -3.62 -11.83 14.69
C LYS A 135 -2.76 -10.70 15.29
N ARG A 136 -1.57 -10.48 14.71
CA ARG A 136 -0.61 -9.47 15.17
C ARG A 136 -0.97 -8.05 14.72
N LEU A 137 -1.80 -7.94 13.68
CA LEU A 137 -2.33 -6.67 13.20
C LEU A 137 -3.63 -6.37 13.94
N LYS A 138 -3.74 -5.13 14.44
CA LYS A 138 -4.92 -4.64 15.15
C LYS A 138 -5.36 -3.34 14.51
N LYS A 139 -6.68 -3.18 14.34
CA LYS A 139 -7.27 -1.93 13.86
C LYS A 139 -6.89 -0.78 14.82
N GLY A 140 -6.51 0.36 14.26
CA GLY A 140 -5.99 1.52 15.01
C GLY A 140 -4.47 1.59 15.16
N ASN A 141 -3.76 0.45 15.10
CA ASN A 141 -2.29 0.48 15.05
C ASN A 141 -1.80 1.00 13.70
N THR A 142 -0.61 1.59 13.68
CA THR A 142 0.06 1.98 12.44
C THR A 142 0.59 0.73 11.75
N VAL A 143 0.24 0.54 10.48
CA VAL A 143 0.72 -0.56 9.65
C VAL A 143 1.55 0.04 8.53
N VAL A 144 2.75 -0.49 8.29
CA VAL A 144 3.62 0.01 7.25
C VAL A 144 4.01 -1.12 6.32
N ILE A 145 3.70 -0.98 5.04
CA ILE A 145 4.07 -1.95 4.01
C ILE A 145 5.46 -1.60 3.49
N MET A 146 6.36 -2.57 3.51
CA MET A 146 7.72 -2.45 3.01
C MET A 146 7.94 -3.44 1.88
N ASP A 147 8.38 -2.92 0.73
CA ASP A 147 8.78 -3.71 -0.43
C ASP A 147 10.28 -3.53 -0.74
N GLU A 148 10.73 -3.99 -1.90
CA GLU A 148 12.11 -3.78 -2.35
C GLU A 148 12.38 -2.33 -2.76
N GLY A 149 11.36 -1.67 -3.34
CA GLY A 149 11.33 -0.27 -3.76
C GLY A 149 9.96 0.07 -4.35
N ASN A 150 9.59 1.36 -4.31
CA ASN A 150 8.26 1.94 -4.52
C ASN A 150 7.36 1.19 -5.55
N SER A 151 6.71 0.11 -5.11
CA SER A 151 5.99 -0.81 -5.99
C SER A 151 4.50 -0.50 -6.03
N ARG A 152 3.91 -0.65 -7.22
CA ARG A 152 2.45 -0.63 -7.41
C ARG A 152 1.73 -1.61 -6.47
N VAL A 153 2.36 -2.75 -6.20
CA VAL A 153 1.85 -3.85 -5.37
C VAL A 153 1.66 -3.42 -3.91
N ALA A 154 2.65 -2.74 -3.32
CA ALA A 154 2.53 -2.18 -1.97
C ALA A 154 1.35 -1.21 -1.87
N GLY A 155 1.13 -0.40 -2.91
CA GLY A 155 -0.02 0.50 -3.03
C GLY A 155 -1.37 -0.21 -3.02
N ILE A 156 -1.48 -1.33 -3.72
CA ILE A 156 -2.72 -2.14 -3.77
C ILE A 156 -2.99 -2.77 -2.40
N ILE A 157 -1.97 -3.36 -1.78
CA ILE A 157 -2.07 -3.96 -0.44
C ILE A 157 -2.49 -2.90 0.59
N ALA A 158 -1.86 -1.72 0.57
CA ALA A 158 -2.17 -0.64 1.49
C ALA A 158 -3.62 -0.16 1.33
N ARG A 159 -4.11 0.00 0.09
CA ARG A 159 -5.52 0.32 -0.18
C ARG A 159 -6.46 -0.77 0.32
N ARG A 160 -6.10 -2.04 0.11
CA ARG A 160 -6.93 -3.15 0.60
C ARG A 160 -7.03 -3.12 2.12
N LEU A 161 -5.92 -2.95 2.82
CA LEU A 161 -5.90 -2.82 4.28
C LEU A 161 -6.74 -1.63 4.76
N ALA A 162 -6.66 -0.48 4.09
CA ALA A 162 -7.49 0.67 4.42
C ALA A 162 -8.99 0.37 4.27
N LYS A 163 -9.40 -0.35 3.20
CA LYS A 163 -10.79 -0.81 3.01
C LYS A 163 -11.26 -1.75 4.14
N GLU A 164 -10.36 -2.59 4.68
CA GLU A 164 -10.66 -3.48 5.82
C GLU A 164 -10.71 -2.75 7.18
N GLY A 165 -10.45 -1.43 7.20
CA GLY A 165 -10.52 -0.57 8.37
C GLY A 165 -9.17 -0.26 9.02
N TYR A 166 -8.05 -0.59 8.37
CA TYR A 166 -6.71 -0.17 8.81
C TYR A 166 -6.37 1.23 8.27
N GLY A 167 -7.02 2.25 8.81
CA GLY A 167 -6.86 3.64 8.32
C GLY A 167 -5.43 4.20 8.44
N ASN A 168 -4.66 3.75 9.43
CA ASN A 168 -3.27 4.16 9.66
C ASN A 168 -2.27 3.30 8.87
N THR A 169 -2.57 3.01 7.61
CA THR A 169 -1.71 2.20 6.73
C THR A 169 -0.85 3.08 5.84
N TYR A 170 0.47 2.92 5.92
CA TYR A 170 1.47 3.65 5.15
C TYR A 170 2.32 2.71 4.30
N ILE A 171 3.05 3.27 3.35
CA ILE A 171 4.07 2.57 2.57
C ILE A 171 5.43 3.17 2.92
N LEU A 172 6.45 2.32 3.08
CA LEU A 172 7.81 2.82 3.22
C LEU A 172 8.26 3.42 1.86
N LYS A 173 8.45 4.74 1.84
CA LYS A 173 8.90 5.47 0.66
C LYS A 173 10.22 4.88 0.17
N GLY A 174 10.22 4.41 -1.08
CA GLY A 174 11.36 3.76 -1.72
C GLY A 174 11.80 2.43 -1.09
N GLY A 175 10.96 1.82 -0.25
CA GLY A 175 11.11 0.45 0.24
C GLY A 175 12.38 0.20 1.05
N PHE A 176 12.80 -1.06 1.09
CA PHE A 176 14.02 -1.48 1.78
C PHE A 176 15.29 -0.88 1.16
N GLY A 177 15.26 -0.50 -0.12
CA GLY A 177 16.34 0.28 -0.74
C GLY A 177 16.64 1.59 0.02
N GLU A 178 15.60 2.35 0.37
CA GLU A 178 15.73 3.57 1.16
C GLU A 178 16.15 3.31 2.61
N TRP A 179 15.73 2.19 3.20
CA TRP A 179 16.22 1.78 4.53
C TRP A 179 17.75 1.66 4.56
N LYS A 180 18.32 1.03 3.53
CA LYS A 180 19.78 0.93 3.38
C LYS A 180 20.44 2.27 3.08
N ARG A 181 19.84 3.09 2.21
CA ARG A 181 20.37 4.43 1.86
C ARG A 181 20.41 5.36 3.07
N ALA A 182 19.42 5.24 3.96
CA ALA A 182 19.39 5.95 5.24
C ALA A 182 20.42 5.42 6.26
N SER A 183 21.29 4.48 5.89
CA SER A 183 22.31 3.86 6.75
C SER A 183 21.73 3.26 8.03
N LEU A 184 20.47 2.80 7.99
CA LEU A 184 19.84 2.12 9.10
C LEU A 184 20.34 0.68 9.18
N LYS A 185 20.37 0.13 10.41
CA LYS A 185 20.90 -1.20 10.65
C LYS A 185 20.13 -2.26 9.86
N THR A 186 20.87 -3.19 9.29
CA THR A 186 20.37 -4.37 8.61
C THR A 186 21.03 -5.61 9.19
N ARG A 187 20.35 -6.74 9.07
CA ARG A 187 20.90 -8.05 9.40
C ARG A 187 20.71 -9.02 8.24
N GLU A 188 21.62 -9.97 8.14
CA GLU A 188 21.52 -11.04 7.16
C GLU A 188 20.46 -12.06 7.58
N VAL A 189 19.81 -12.66 6.58
CA VAL A 189 18.77 -13.67 6.80
C VAL A 189 19.32 -15.02 6.36
N THR A 190 19.67 -15.86 7.34
CA THR A 190 20.09 -17.23 7.06
C THR A 190 18.88 -18.07 6.64
N LYS A 191 19.01 -18.77 5.52
CA LYS A 191 17.98 -19.71 5.06
C LYS A 191 18.02 -20.96 5.95
N VAL A 192 17.03 -21.13 6.81
CA VAL A 192 16.85 -22.40 7.53
C VAL A 192 16.15 -23.36 6.57
N PHE A 193 16.90 -24.34 6.04
CA PHE A 193 16.32 -25.40 5.24
C PHE A 193 15.60 -26.36 6.19
N VAL A 194 14.27 -26.30 6.24
CA VAL A 194 13.48 -27.37 6.87
C VAL A 194 13.35 -28.46 5.83
N GLU A 195 14.20 -29.48 5.94
CA GLU A 195 14.04 -30.70 5.16
C GLU A 195 12.70 -31.32 5.56
N ALA A 196 11.78 -31.41 4.61
CA ALA A 196 10.51 -32.06 4.83
C ALA A 196 10.80 -33.53 5.17
N VAL A 197 10.59 -33.92 6.44
CA VAL A 197 10.59 -35.33 6.84
C VAL A 197 9.58 -36.02 5.94
N ALA A 198 10.07 -36.81 4.99
CA ALA A 198 9.24 -37.59 4.09
C ALA A 198 8.23 -38.38 4.92
N ALA A 199 6.95 -38.17 4.65
CA ALA A 199 5.90 -38.96 5.29
C ALA A 199 6.20 -40.45 5.06
N PRO A 200 6.10 -41.32 6.08
CA PRO A 200 6.33 -42.74 5.90
C PRO A 200 5.31 -43.27 4.88
N GLN A 201 5.82 -43.77 3.76
CA GLN A 201 5.01 -44.46 2.76
C GLN A 201 4.53 -45.78 3.39
N LEU A 202 3.28 -45.83 3.85
CA LEU A 202 2.65 -47.06 4.31
C LEU A 202 2.47 -47.98 3.10
N THR A 203 3.44 -48.86 2.88
CA THR A 203 3.31 -49.93 1.88
C THR A 203 2.41 -51.01 2.48
N ILE A 204 1.12 -50.96 2.17
CA ILE A 204 0.19 -52.04 2.53
C ILE A 204 0.47 -53.21 1.57
N SER A 205 1.31 -54.15 2.01
CA SER A 205 1.49 -55.43 1.34
C SER A 205 0.26 -56.30 1.57
N GLY A 206 -0.69 -56.24 0.64
CA GLY A 206 -1.84 -57.13 0.62
C GLY A 206 -1.41 -58.55 0.24
N LYS A 207 -1.38 -59.46 1.23
CA LYS A 207 -1.27 -60.90 1.01
C LYS A 207 -2.57 -61.58 1.41
N GLY A 208 -3.31 -62.11 0.43
CA GLY A 208 -4.26 -63.19 0.63
C GLY A 208 -5.36 -63.28 -0.44
N PRO A 209 -6.07 -64.43 -0.59
CA PRO A 209 -5.72 -65.80 -0.22
C PRO A 209 -5.54 -66.69 -1.47
N ARG A 210 -4.83 -67.82 -1.32
CA ARG A 210 -4.74 -68.84 -2.38
C ARG A 210 -6.11 -69.51 -2.52
N GLY A 211 -6.69 -69.44 -3.73
CA GLY A 211 -7.88 -70.20 -4.09
C GLY A 211 -7.61 -71.70 -3.94
N PHE A 212 -8.48 -72.35 -3.16
CA PHE A 212 -8.58 -73.79 -3.01
C PHE A 212 -9.24 -74.36 -4.28
N LEU A 213 -8.69 -75.47 -4.76
CA LEU A 213 -9.19 -76.26 -5.87
C LEU A 213 -10.51 -76.92 -5.46
N GLU A 214 -11.56 -76.78 -6.28
CA GLU A 214 -12.46 -77.86 -6.69
C GLU A 214 -12.92 -77.62 -8.13
#